data_AF-A0A3L7ZJ39-F1
#
_entry.id   AF-A0A3L7ZJ39-F1
#
_cell.length_a   1.000
_cell.length_b   1.000
_cell.length_c   1.000
_cell.angle_alpha   90.00
_cell.angle_beta   90.00
_cell.angle_gamma   90.00
#
_symmetry.space_group_name_H-M   'P 1'
#
loop_
_entity.id
_entity.type
_entity.pdbx_description
1 polymer ?
#
loop_
_entity_poly.entity_id
_entity_poly.type
_entity_poly.pdbx_seq_one_letter_code
_entity_poly.pdbx_strand_id
1 'polypeptide(L)'
;MEYYGKILCISKEDLTRDDRSTVGGYQIDNVMGPIMSESCYKQLVFRNKIRVVRKGIGRGVAALVAVESLPEKYKKMVEQKYGDMKSEILRNWFAAHWWKIHSYLPPSVHFKVIP
;
A
#
# COMPACT_ATOMS: atom_id res chain seq x y z
N MET A 1 1.10 -0.88 5.56
CA MET A 1 -0.15 -1.34 4.88
C MET A 1 -0.38 -2.81 5.14
N GLU A 2 -1.63 -3.20 5.29
CA GLU A 2 -2.02 -4.55 5.70
C GLU A 2 -3.12 -5.11 4.79
N TYR A 3 -3.17 -6.44 4.64
CA TYR A 3 -4.25 -7.12 3.95
C TYR A 3 -5.30 -7.59 4.96
N TYR A 4 -6.53 -7.11 4.80
CA TYR A 4 -7.67 -7.58 5.61
C TYR A 4 -8.65 -8.31 4.69
N GLY A 5 -8.71 -9.64 4.83
CA GLY A 5 -9.68 -10.46 4.07
C GLY A 5 -9.59 -10.32 2.54
N LYS A 6 -8.36 -10.19 1.99
CA LYS A 6 -8.04 -9.95 0.56
C LYS A 6 -8.18 -8.50 0.07
N ILE A 7 -8.56 -7.57 0.94
CA ILE A 7 -8.62 -6.13 0.61
C ILE A 7 -7.32 -5.46 1.06
N LEU A 8 -6.68 -4.73 0.15
CA LEU A 8 -5.53 -3.90 0.47
C LEU A 8 -5.98 -2.71 1.31
N CYS A 9 -5.48 -2.64 2.55
CA CYS A 9 -5.83 -1.62 3.51
C CYS A 9 -4.62 -0.76 3.87
N ILE A 10 -4.85 0.55 3.92
CA ILE A 10 -3.90 1.52 4.49
C ILE A 10 -4.47 2.05 5.81
N SER A 11 -3.60 2.23 6.79
CA SER A 11 -4.00 2.83 8.07
C SER A 11 -4.25 4.33 7.90
N LYS A 12 -5.11 4.89 8.75
CA LYS A 12 -5.28 6.36 8.84
C LYS A 12 -3.94 7.03 9.11
N GLU A 13 -3.13 6.44 9.98
CA GLU A 13 -1.81 6.94 10.37
C GLU A 13 -0.89 6.99 9.14
N ASP A 14 -0.77 5.91 8.36
CA ASP A 14 0.04 5.87 7.12
C ASP A 14 -0.40 6.91 6.06
N LEU A 15 -1.67 7.31 6.05
CA LEU A 15 -2.20 8.34 5.15
C LEU A 15 -1.88 9.77 5.61
N THR A 16 -1.78 9.98 6.92
CA THR A 16 -1.75 11.32 7.55
C THR A 16 -0.41 11.64 8.20
N ARG A 17 0.42 10.63 8.42
CA ARG A 17 1.75 10.76 9.01
C ARG A 17 2.69 11.43 8.02
N ASP A 18 3.41 12.40 8.55
CA ASP A 18 4.52 13.05 7.87
C ASP A 18 5.80 12.29 8.20
N ASP A 19 6.38 11.62 7.21
CA ASP A 19 7.60 10.81 7.36
C ASP A 19 8.84 11.56 6.83
N ARG A 20 8.73 12.87 6.60
CA ARG A 20 9.85 13.68 6.11
C ARG A 20 10.93 13.81 7.18
N SER A 21 12.15 13.38 6.85
CA SER A 21 13.31 13.67 7.68
C SER A 21 13.53 15.17 7.75
N THR A 22 13.57 15.70 8.97
CA THR A 22 13.82 17.13 9.19
C THR A 22 15.30 17.31 9.47
N VAL A 23 16.07 17.68 8.46
CA VAL A 23 17.50 18.00 8.64
C VAL A 23 17.62 19.52 8.67
N GLY A 24 18.02 20.08 9.82
CA GLY A 24 18.23 21.52 9.97
C GLY A 24 16.97 22.39 9.79
N GLY A 25 15.78 21.83 9.98
CA GLY A 25 14.50 22.53 9.80
C GLY A 25 13.99 22.58 8.35
N TYR A 26 14.72 22.01 7.39
CA TYR A 26 14.29 21.94 5.99
C TYR A 26 13.75 20.55 5.65
N GLN A 27 12.62 20.51 4.95
CA GLN A 27 11.97 19.28 4.49
C GLN A 27 12.55 18.90 3.13
N ILE A 28 13.39 17.87 3.10
CA ILE A 28 14.19 17.51 1.92
C ILE A 28 13.34 16.73 0.89
N ASP A 29 12.46 15.85 1.36
CA ASP A 29 11.78 14.87 0.50
C ASP A 29 10.27 15.11 0.45
N ASN A 30 9.78 15.76 -0.61
CA ASN A 30 8.33 15.98 -0.81
C ASN A 30 7.53 14.68 -0.98
N VAL A 31 8.18 13.59 -1.39
CA VAL A 31 7.53 12.29 -1.63
C VAL A 31 7.15 11.57 -0.32
N MET A 32 7.90 11.80 0.76
CA MET A 32 7.66 11.19 2.08
C MET A 32 6.66 11.96 2.94
N GLY A 33 6.09 13.04 2.40
CA GLY A 33 5.10 13.86 3.08
C GLY A 33 3.78 13.11 3.38
N PRO A 34 2.88 13.76 4.12
CA PRO A 34 1.55 13.22 4.36
C PRO A 34 0.75 13.20 3.06
N ILE A 35 0.03 12.09 2.80
CA ILE A 35 -0.78 11.93 1.58
C ILE A 35 -2.02 12.83 1.64
N MET A 36 -2.60 12.95 2.83
CA MET A 36 -3.70 13.86 3.10
C MET A 36 -3.64 14.36 4.55
N SER A 37 -4.27 15.51 4.81
CA SER A 37 -4.45 15.98 6.17
C SER A 37 -5.52 15.18 6.91
N GLU A 38 -5.47 15.15 8.25
CA GLU A 38 -6.50 14.49 9.06
C GLU A 38 -7.90 15.05 8.83
N SER A 39 -8.01 16.36 8.61
CA SER A 39 -9.28 17.02 8.33
C SER A 39 -9.88 16.55 7.00
N CYS A 40 -9.05 16.40 5.97
CA CYS A 40 -9.48 15.87 4.68
C CYS A 40 -9.96 14.42 4.82
N TYR A 41 -9.22 13.58 5.55
CA TYR A 41 -9.63 12.21 5.85
C TYR A 41 -11.02 12.16 6.50
N LYS A 42 -11.23 12.93 7.58
CA LYS A 42 -12.52 12.98 8.29
C LYS A 42 -13.67 13.39 7.36
N GLN A 43 -13.44 14.37 6.47
CA GLN A 43 -14.45 14.79 5.49
C GLN A 43 -14.76 13.69 4.46
N LEU A 44 -13.75 12.98 3.97
CA LEU A 44 -13.95 11.88 3.01
C LEU A 44 -14.71 10.72 3.63
N VAL A 45 -14.43 10.37 4.89
CA VAL A 45 -15.19 9.38 5.64
C VAL A 45 -16.64 9.85 5.84
N PHE A 46 -16.84 11.08 6.31
CA PHE A 46 -18.18 11.63 6.56
C PHE A 46 -19.05 11.67 5.29
N ARG A 47 -18.45 11.97 4.14
CA ARG A 47 -19.11 11.99 2.83
C ARG A 47 -19.25 10.61 2.20
N ASN A 48 -18.85 9.53 2.88
CA ASN A 48 -18.81 8.16 2.36
C ASN A 48 -18.07 8.01 1.02
N LYS A 49 -17.04 8.83 0.81
CA LYS A 49 -16.20 8.77 -0.41
C LYS A 49 -15.10 7.73 -0.33
N ILE A 50 -14.81 7.22 0.86
CA ILE A 50 -13.80 6.19 1.11
C ILE A 50 -14.38 5.08 1.98
N ARG A 51 -13.99 3.83 1.72
CA ARG A 51 -14.48 2.66 2.44
C ARG A 51 -13.55 2.35 3.60
N VAL A 52 -14.04 2.57 4.83
CA VAL A 52 -13.37 2.16 6.06
C VAL A 52 -13.71 0.69 6.34
N VAL A 53 -12.70 -0.18 6.23
CA VAL A 53 -12.84 -1.63 6.45
C VAL A 53 -12.92 -1.96 7.93
N ARG A 54 -12.14 -1.23 8.75
CA ARG A 54 -12.14 -1.37 10.20
C ARG A 54 -12.11 0.01 10.85
N LYS A 55 -13.06 0.30 11.73
CA LYS A 55 -13.02 1.52 12.54
C LYS A 55 -11.90 1.43 13.58
N GLY A 56 -11.21 2.54 13.83
CA GLY A 56 -10.30 2.64 14.97
C GLY A 56 -11.11 2.77 16.26
N ILE A 57 -10.81 1.95 17.26
CA ILE A 57 -11.59 1.86 18.52
C ILE A 57 -10.89 2.65 19.66
N GLY A 58 -9.74 3.28 19.39
CA GLY A 58 -8.85 3.83 20.42
C GLY A 58 -8.12 2.70 21.17
N ARG A 59 -6.93 2.97 21.73
CA ARG A 59 -5.92 2.00 22.23
C ARG A 59 -4.92 1.48 21.19
N GLY A 60 -4.39 2.37 20.34
CA GLY A 60 -3.37 2.00 19.34
C GLY A 60 -3.90 1.25 18.13
N VAL A 61 -5.21 1.02 18.05
CA VAL A 61 -5.86 0.41 16.89
C VAL A 61 -6.23 1.49 15.87
N ALA A 62 -5.40 1.58 14.85
CA ALA A 62 -5.60 2.34 13.63
C ALA A 62 -6.89 1.97 12.88
N ALA A 63 -7.54 2.97 12.27
CA ALA A 63 -8.60 2.74 11.30
C ALA A 63 -7.99 2.26 9.97
N LEU A 64 -8.59 1.23 9.36
CA LEU A 64 -8.15 0.67 8.09
C LEU A 64 -9.07 1.11 6.95
N VAL A 65 -8.47 1.61 5.87
CA VAL A 65 -9.16 2.15 4.71
C VAL A 65 -8.77 1.34 3.48
N ALA A 66 -9.75 0.93 2.69
CA ALA A 66 -9.49 0.20 1.45
C ALA A 66 -8.83 1.13 0.42
N VAL A 67 -7.62 0.79 -0.05
CA VAL A 67 -6.86 1.61 -1.01
C VAL A 67 -7.62 1.75 -2.34
N GLU A 68 -8.33 0.72 -2.77
CA GLU A 68 -9.17 0.72 -3.97
C GLU A 68 -10.29 1.78 -3.93
N SER A 69 -10.73 2.18 -2.73
CA SER A 69 -11.83 3.13 -2.55
C SER A 69 -11.37 4.59 -2.55
N LEU A 70 -10.06 4.83 -2.53
CA LEU A 70 -9.51 6.18 -2.50
C LEU A 70 -9.76 6.91 -3.83
N PRO A 71 -10.02 8.23 -3.80
CA PRO A 71 -10.00 9.05 -4.99
C PRO A 71 -8.68 8.94 -5.75
N GLU A 72 -8.72 9.04 -7.08
CA GLU A 72 -7.59 8.76 -7.97
C GLU A 72 -6.35 9.60 -7.66
N LYS A 73 -6.55 10.87 -7.27
CA LYS A 73 -5.47 11.75 -6.79
C LYS A 73 -4.67 11.12 -5.66
N TYR A 74 -5.36 10.59 -4.64
CA TYR A 74 -4.70 10.02 -3.47
C TYR A 74 -4.10 8.63 -3.76
N LYS A 75 -4.69 7.87 -4.68
CA LYS A 75 -4.09 6.60 -5.15
C LYS A 75 -2.70 6.82 -5.75
N LYS A 76 -2.56 7.82 -6.63
CA LYS A 76 -1.26 8.15 -7.24
C LYS A 76 -0.23 8.57 -6.19
N MET A 77 -0.64 9.34 -5.18
CA MET A 77 0.24 9.73 -4.08
C MET A 77 0.66 8.54 -3.21
N VAL A 78 -0.27 7.61 -2.92
CA VAL A 78 0.03 6.35 -2.22
C VAL A 78 1.06 5.54 -3.01
N GLU A 79 0.88 5.41 -4.32
CA GLU A 79 1.77 4.69 -5.21
C GLU A 79 3.15 5.34 -5.33
N GLN A 80 3.23 6.67 -5.28
CA GLN A 80 4.52 7.38 -5.26
C GLN A 80 5.27 7.21 -3.93
N LYS A 81 4.55 7.25 -2.79
CA LYS A 81 5.16 7.16 -1.46
C LYS A 81 5.58 5.72 -1.11
N TYR A 82 4.77 4.74 -1.48
CA TYR A 82 4.99 3.33 -1.10
C TYR A 82 5.35 2.42 -2.28
N GLY A 83 5.41 2.94 -3.52
CA GLY A 83 5.71 2.17 -4.73
C GLY A 83 4.51 1.45 -5.34
N ASP A 84 4.75 0.82 -6.50
CA ASP A 84 3.76 0.03 -7.22
C ASP A 84 3.54 -1.33 -6.56
N MET A 85 2.61 -1.32 -5.60
CA MET A 85 2.32 -2.41 -4.69
C MET A 85 1.88 -3.70 -5.39
N LYS A 86 1.17 -3.59 -6.52
CA LYS A 86 0.73 -4.77 -7.30
C LYS A 86 1.92 -5.59 -7.77
N SER A 87 2.99 -4.91 -8.18
CA SER A 87 4.21 -5.53 -8.70
C SER A 87 4.97 -6.29 -7.62
N GLU A 88 5.03 -5.76 -6.39
CA GLU A 88 5.65 -6.46 -5.25
C GLU A 88 4.85 -7.69 -4.80
N ILE A 89 3.51 -7.62 -4.87
CA ILE A 89 2.61 -8.74 -4.57
C ILE A 89 2.70 -9.81 -5.64
N LEU A 90 2.71 -9.44 -6.93
CA LEU A 90 2.97 -10.36 -8.03
C LEU A 90 4.34 -11.02 -7.83
N ARG A 91 5.39 -10.25 -7.51
CA ARG A 91 6.74 -10.78 -7.29
C ARG A 91 6.78 -11.75 -6.10
N ASN A 92 6.11 -11.43 -4.99
CA ASN A 92 6.04 -12.29 -3.81
C ASN A 92 5.17 -13.55 -4.04
N TRP A 93 4.05 -13.41 -4.75
CA TRP A 93 3.21 -14.54 -5.16
C TRP A 93 3.96 -15.46 -6.13
N PHE A 94 4.61 -14.90 -7.16
CA PHE A 94 5.46 -15.65 -8.07
C PHE A 94 6.57 -16.35 -7.30
N ALA A 95 7.29 -15.68 -6.40
CA ALA A 95 8.34 -16.31 -5.59
C ALA A 95 7.81 -17.48 -4.75
N ALA A 96 6.64 -17.32 -4.12
CA ALA A 96 6.03 -18.36 -3.27
C ALA A 96 5.38 -19.51 -4.07
N HIS A 97 5.03 -19.30 -5.34
CA HIS A 97 4.40 -20.30 -6.21
C HIS A 97 5.33 -20.84 -7.32
N TRP A 98 6.54 -20.30 -7.45
CA TRP A 98 7.52 -20.67 -8.47
C TRP A 98 7.85 -22.17 -8.44
N TRP A 99 8.05 -22.72 -7.24
CA TRP A 99 8.31 -24.14 -7.02
C TRP A 99 7.16 -25.06 -7.45
N LYS A 100 5.92 -24.59 -7.34
CA LYS A 100 4.72 -25.35 -7.72
C LYS A 100 4.57 -25.42 -9.24
N ILE A 101 4.93 -24.34 -9.95
CA ILE A 101 4.91 -24.28 -11.41
C ILE A 101 5.98 -25.20 -12.01
N HIS A 102 7.15 -25.30 -11.39
CA HIS A 102 8.20 -26.25 -11.81
C HIS A 102 7.83 -27.73 -11.66
N SER A 103 6.89 -28.08 -10.77
CA SER A 103 6.43 -29.46 -10.59
C SER A 103 5.47 -29.95 -11.69
N TYR A 104 4.87 -29.05 -12.46
CA TYR A 104 3.93 -29.38 -13.55
C TYR A 104 4.50 -29.09 -14.95
N LEU A 105 5.72 -28.56 -15.04
CA LEU A 105 6.37 -28.29 -16.31
C LEU A 105 7.14 -29.54 -16.75
N PRO A 106 6.85 -30.12 -17.94
CA PRO A 106 7.68 -31.19 -18.48
C PRO A 106 9.12 -30.68 -18.69
N PRO A 107 10.14 -31.53 -18.47
CA PRO A 107 11.57 -31.17 -18.47
C PRO A 107 12.10 -30.62 -19.82
N SER A 108 11.26 -30.49 -20.84
CA SER A 108 11.59 -29.99 -22.18
C SER A 108 11.65 -28.46 -22.30
N VAL A 109 11.34 -27.70 -21.24
CA VAL A 109 11.46 -26.22 -21.23
C VAL A 109 12.48 -25.75 -20.19
N HIS A 110 13.59 -26.48 -20.03
CA HIS A 110 14.82 -25.92 -19.45
C HIS A 110 15.53 -25.06 -20.49
N PHE A 111 14.90 -23.95 -20.90
CA PHE A 111 15.57 -22.93 -21.71
C PHE A 111 16.59 -22.18 -20.84
N LYS A 112 17.79 -22.76 -20.78
CA LYS A 112 19.08 -22.11 -20.95
C LYS A 112 19.16 -20.67 -20.41
N VAL A 113 19.31 -20.54 -19.10
CA VAL A 113 19.87 -19.34 -18.47
C VAL A 113 21.24 -19.71 -17.90
N ILE A 114 22.28 -19.72 -18.75
CA ILE A 114 23.70 -19.50 -18.38
C ILE A 114 24.43 -19.02 -19.64
N PRO A 115 25.42 -18.11 -19.56
CA PRO A 115 25.86 -17.29 -18.42
C PRO A 115 25.47 -15.80 -18.54
#